data_AF-A0A7W2A5E1-F1
#
_entry.id   AF-A0A7W2A5E1-F1
#
_cell.length_a   1.000
_cell.length_b   1.000
_cell.length_c   1.000
_cell.angle_alpha   90.00
_cell.angle_beta   90.00
_cell.angle_gamma   90.00
#
_symmetry.space_group_name_H-M   'P 1'
#
loop_
_entity.id
_entity.type
_entity.pdbx_description
1 polymer ?
#
loop_
_entity_poly.entity_id
_entity_poly.type
_entity_poly.pdbx_seq_one_letter_code
_entity_poly.pdbx_strand_id
1 'polypeptide(L)'
;MAFGSTRSTGFSAWSSGQRLSDAMRPVAAGILLFDAIIQNPDRRAENPNCLVRGNELRIIDHELAFAHRLILLWRAPWALGGMRDFETPGRHIFVHELKGAPFDFSEIKYRWSALSDGRLQEYEGAIPSEWAAARADIDAALKLIAEARDNIDACIGELGRILA
;
A
#
# COMPACT_ATOMS: atom_id res chain seq x y z
N MET A 1 -5.23 24.09 1.14
CA MET A 1 -4.56 22.81 0.83
C MET A 1 -4.30 22.11 2.15
N ALA A 2 -4.55 20.81 2.25
CA ALA A 2 -4.18 20.03 3.44
C ALA A 2 -2.70 19.63 3.37
N PHE A 3 -2.08 19.40 4.54
CA PHE A 3 -0.71 18.88 4.61
C PHE A 3 -0.59 17.59 3.80
N GLY A 4 0.50 17.44 3.03
CA GLY A 4 0.77 16.25 2.21
C GLY A 4 -0.08 16.10 0.94
N SER A 5 -1.00 17.03 0.64
CA SER A 5 -1.92 16.91 -0.50
C SER A 5 -1.54 17.81 -1.68
N THR A 6 -1.58 17.27 -2.90
CA THR A 6 -1.41 18.03 -4.16
C THR A 6 -2.65 17.89 -5.04
N ARG A 7 -3.20 19.01 -5.53
CA ARG A 7 -4.33 19.00 -6.46
C ARG A 7 -3.89 18.53 -7.84
N SER A 8 -4.62 17.58 -8.42
CA SER A 8 -4.36 17.04 -9.75
C SER A 8 -5.64 17.07 -10.59
N THR A 9 -5.53 17.51 -11.85
CA THR A 9 -6.68 17.67 -12.75
C THR A 9 -6.76 16.55 -13.78
N GLY A 10 -7.98 16.28 -14.26
CA GLY A 10 -8.24 15.29 -15.32
C GLY A 10 -8.28 13.84 -14.87
N PHE A 11 -8.33 13.59 -13.56
CA PHE A 11 -8.58 12.26 -13.00
C PHE A 11 -10.06 12.08 -12.64
N SER A 12 -10.58 10.88 -12.82
CA SER A 12 -11.88 10.45 -12.31
C SER A 12 -11.70 9.40 -11.21
N ALA A 13 -12.70 9.21 -10.36
CA ALA A 13 -12.68 8.08 -9.42
C ALA A 13 -12.68 6.74 -10.18
N TRP A 14 -11.95 5.76 -9.64
CA TRP A 14 -12.02 4.37 -10.08
C TRP A 14 -13.45 3.85 -9.88
N SER A 15 -14.07 3.33 -10.93
CA SER A 15 -15.41 2.76 -10.84
C SER A 15 -15.34 1.27 -10.50
N SER A 16 -16.24 0.80 -9.64
CA SER A 16 -16.38 -0.64 -9.36
C SER A 16 -16.63 -1.42 -10.66
N GLY A 17 -15.94 -2.54 -10.84
CA GLY A 17 -16.00 -3.36 -12.06
C GLY A 17 -15.09 -2.91 -13.21
N GLN A 18 -14.36 -1.80 -13.06
CA GLN A 18 -13.35 -1.40 -14.03
C GLN A 18 -12.23 -2.46 -14.11
N ARG A 19 -11.81 -2.79 -15.33
CA ARG A 19 -10.75 -3.75 -15.61
C ARG A 19 -9.38 -3.06 -15.66
N LEU A 20 -8.33 -3.76 -15.24
CA LEU A 20 -6.96 -3.29 -15.45
C LEU A 20 -6.55 -3.52 -16.91
N SER A 21 -5.98 -2.49 -17.55
CA SER A 21 -5.21 -2.69 -18.78
C SER A 21 -3.85 -3.30 -18.45
N ASP A 22 -3.19 -3.93 -19.43
CA ASP A 22 -1.86 -4.53 -19.20
C ASP A 22 -0.82 -3.49 -18.76
N ALA A 23 -0.94 -2.25 -19.23
CA ALA A 23 -0.08 -1.15 -18.82
C ALA A 23 -0.30 -0.71 -17.35
N MET A 24 -1.49 -0.98 -16.78
CA MET A 24 -1.82 -0.62 -15.40
C MET A 24 -1.41 -1.69 -14.40
N ARG A 25 -1.29 -2.95 -14.83
CA ARG A 25 -0.97 -4.09 -13.94
C ARG A 25 0.27 -3.84 -13.08
N PRO A 26 1.40 -3.30 -13.59
CA PRO A 26 2.59 -3.07 -12.77
C PRO A 26 2.35 -2.11 -11.59
N VAL A 27 1.71 -0.97 -11.85
CA VAL A 27 1.41 0.02 -10.81
C VAL A 27 0.31 -0.46 -9.87
N ALA A 28 -0.69 -1.20 -10.37
CA ALA A 28 -1.74 -1.80 -9.54
C ALA A 28 -1.19 -2.83 -8.54
N ALA A 29 -0.23 -3.67 -8.96
CA ALA A 29 0.44 -4.60 -8.06
C ALA A 29 1.33 -3.87 -7.03
N GLY A 30 2.01 -2.80 -7.45
CA GLY A 30 2.75 -1.92 -6.53
C GLY A 30 1.86 -1.30 -5.47
N ILE A 31 0.68 -0.80 -5.87
CA ILE A 31 -0.34 -0.27 -4.96
C ILE A 31 -0.83 -1.36 -4.01
N LEU A 32 -1.18 -2.54 -4.53
CA LEU A 32 -1.65 -3.66 -3.71
C LEU A 32 -0.61 -4.07 -2.65
N LEU A 33 0.66 -4.20 -3.03
CA LEU A 33 1.73 -4.52 -2.07
C LEU A 33 1.91 -3.39 -1.05
N PHE A 34 1.87 -2.14 -1.51
CA PHE A 34 1.97 -0.97 -0.64
C PHE A 34 0.85 -0.95 0.41
N ASP A 35 -0.41 -1.09 -0.01
CA ASP A 35 -1.57 -1.15 0.89
C ASP A 35 -1.51 -2.37 1.82
N ALA A 36 -0.98 -3.51 1.35
CA ALA A 36 -0.71 -4.67 2.20
C ALA A 36 0.27 -4.32 3.32
N ILE A 37 1.38 -3.65 2.99
CA ILE A 37 2.45 -3.33 3.93
C ILE A 37 1.99 -2.30 4.97
N ILE A 38 1.36 -1.21 4.52
CA ILE A 38 0.86 -0.16 5.42
C ILE A 38 -0.46 -0.57 6.12
N GLN A 39 -0.99 -1.75 5.78
CA GLN A 39 -2.22 -2.31 6.34
C GLN A 39 -3.41 -1.38 6.15
N ASN A 40 -3.61 -0.89 4.93
CA ASN A 40 -4.72 0.00 4.60
C ASN A 40 -6.01 -0.81 4.38
N PRO A 41 -6.98 -0.79 5.31
CA PRO A 41 -8.19 -1.58 5.17
C PRO A 41 -9.24 -0.89 4.29
N ASP A 42 -9.03 0.38 3.91
CA ASP A 42 -10.07 1.22 3.33
C ASP A 42 -10.11 1.24 1.81
N ARG A 43 -9.05 0.76 1.15
CA ARG A 43 -9.02 0.59 -0.30
C ARG A 43 -9.80 -0.66 -0.73
N ARG A 44 -11.12 -0.61 -0.72
CA ARG A 44 -12.02 -1.76 -0.96
C ARG A 44 -12.82 -1.61 -2.25
N ALA A 45 -13.48 -2.68 -2.71
CA ALA A 45 -14.31 -2.64 -3.92
C ALA A 45 -15.42 -1.58 -3.86
N GLU A 46 -16.03 -1.41 -2.69
CA GLU A 46 -17.04 -0.41 -2.39
C GLU A 46 -16.48 0.97 -2.03
N ASN A 47 -15.17 1.05 -1.72
CA ASN A 47 -14.48 2.31 -1.45
C ASN A 47 -13.09 2.33 -2.12
N PRO A 48 -13.01 2.59 -3.43
CA PRO A 48 -11.75 2.40 -4.15
C PRO A 48 -10.62 3.34 -3.71
N ASN A 49 -10.96 4.54 -3.22
CA ASN A 49 -10.00 5.60 -2.88
C ASN A 49 -8.89 5.76 -3.92
N CYS A 50 -9.22 5.53 -5.18
CA CYS A 50 -8.29 5.42 -6.29
C CYS A 50 -8.83 6.26 -7.44
N LEU A 51 -7.93 6.96 -8.09
CA LEU A 51 -8.20 7.85 -9.20
C LEU A 51 -7.54 7.28 -10.45
N VAL A 52 -8.21 7.44 -11.60
CA VAL A 52 -7.76 6.95 -12.89
C VAL A 52 -7.80 8.04 -13.95
N ARG A 53 -6.79 8.03 -14.84
CA ARG A 53 -6.74 8.83 -16.06
C ARG A 53 -6.00 8.05 -17.15
N GLY A 54 -6.73 7.46 -18.10
CA GLY A 54 -6.13 6.52 -19.04
C GLY A 54 -5.50 5.33 -18.29
N ASN A 55 -4.18 5.14 -18.45
CA ASN A 55 -3.42 4.09 -17.74
C ASN A 55 -2.76 4.59 -16.44
N GLU A 56 -2.95 5.85 -16.07
CA GLU A 56 -2.42 6.39 -14.82
C GLU A 56 -3.36 6.08 -13.65
N LEU A 57 -2.79 5.53 -12.58
CA LEU A 57 -3.46 5.30 -11.30
C LEU A 57 -2.89 6.22 -10.23
N ARG A 58 -3.75 6.76 -9.36
CA ARG A 58 -3.34 7.50 -8.16
C ARG A 58 -4.17 7.05 -6.97
N ILE A 59 -3.49 6.80 -5.87
CA ILE A 59 -4.13 6.46 -4.60
C ILE A 59 -4.31 7.71 -3.76
N ILE A 60 -5.47 7.80 -3.13
CA ILE A 60 -5.83 8.82 -2.16
C ILE A 60 -6.29 8.13 -0.88
N ASP A 61 -6.49 8.96 0.15
CA ASP A 61 -7.15 8.60 1.39
C ASP A 61 -6.56 7.38 2.11
N HIS A 62 -5.51 7.64 2.89
CA HIS A 62 -4.79 6.64 3.68
C HIS A 62 -5.03 6.81 5.18
N GLU A 63 -6.12 7.46 5.58
CA GLU A 63 -6.33 7.84 6.98
C GLU A 63 -6.45 6.64 7.93
N LEU A 64 -6.87 5.48 7.43
CA LEU A 64 -6.96 4.23 8.19
C LEU A 64 -5.72 3.32 8.08
N ALA A 65 -4.68 3.76 7.37
CA ALA A 65 -3.42 3.03 7.29
C ALA A 65 -2.61 3.15 8.60
N PHE A 66 -1.59 2.30 8.75
CA PHE A 66 -0.68 2.25 9.90
C PHE A 66 -1.33 1.95 11.25
N ALA A 67 -2.60 1.55 11.30
CA ALA A 67 -3.33 1.18 12.52
C ALA A 67 -2.92 -0.18 13.13
N HIS A 68 -1.82 -0.80 12.67
CA HIS A 68 -1.36 -2.13 13.08
C HIS A 68 -1.22 -2.34 14.59
N ARG A 69 -0.88 -1.29 15.36
CA ARG A 69 -0.79 -1.34 16.83
C ARG A 69 -2.14 -1.51 17.53
N LEU A 70 -3.25 -1.24 16.84
CA LEU A 70 -4.61 -1.37 17.35
C LEU A 70 -5.23 -2.73 16.99
N ILE A 71 -4.55 -3.55 16.20
CA ILE A 71 -5.05 -4.82 15.71
C ILE A 71 -4.65 -5.94 16.69
N LEU A 72 -5.66 -6.57 17.29
CA LEU A 72 -5.43 -7.72 18.16
C LEU A 72 -4.90 -8.91 17.35
N LEU A 73 -3.88 -9.60 17.88
CA LEU A 73 -3.18 -10.71 17.20
C LEU A 73 -2.61 -10.33 15.83
N TRP A 74 -2.20 -9.06 15.68
CA TRP A 74 -1.56 -8.58 14.45
C TRP A 74 -0.40 -9.48 14.04
N ARG A 75 -0.30 -9.71 12.73
CA ARG A 75 0.81 -10.43 12.10
C ARG A 75 1.47 -9.53 11.08
N ALA A 76 2.80 -9.53 11.07
CA ALA A 76 3.54 -8.72 10.13
C ALA A 76 3.28 -9.14 8.67
N PRO A 77 3.25 -8.20 7.71
CA PRO A 77 3.04 -8.49 6.29
C PRO A 77 4.06 -9.49 5.70
N TRP A 78 5.28 -9.52 6.25
CA TRP A 78 6.34 -10.46 5.86
C TRP A 78 6.25 -11.84 6.54
N ALA A 79 5.24 -12.08 7.37
CA ALA A 79 4.98 -13.39 7.97
C ALA A 79 3.93 -14.16 7.16
N LEU A 80 4.02 -15.49 7.19
CA LEU A 80 3.00 -16.35 6.57
C LEU A 80 1.61 -16.08 7.16
N GLY A 81 0.65 -15.79 6.29
CA GLY A 81 -0.70 -15.38 6.66
C GLY A 81 -0.81 -13.94 7.17
N GLY A 82 0.25 -13.13 7.06
CA GLY A 82 0.26 -11.71 7.41
C GLY A 82 -0.57 -10.84 6.46
N MET A 83 -0.86 -11.32 5.25
CA MET A 83 -1.71 -10.65 4.27
C MET A 83 -3.03 -11.41 4.01
N ARG A 84 -3.41 -12.33 4.90
CA ARG A 84 -4.57 -13.22 4.72
C ARG A 84 -5.89 -12.50 4.46
N ASP A 85 -6.03 -11.26 4.91
CA ASP A 85 -7.26 -10.50 4.72
C ASP A 85 -7.56 -10.26 3.23
N PHE A 86 -6.52 -10.19 2.39
CA PHE A 86 -6.65 -10.05 0.95
C PHE A 86 -7.16 -11.31 0.25
N GLU A 87 -7.25 -12.46 0.94
CA GLU A 87 -7.96 -13.63 0.43
C GLU A 87 -9.48 -13.40 0.40
N THR A 88 -9.99 -12.48 1.23
CA THR A 88 -11.42 -12.17 1.29
C THR A 88 -11.82 -11.33 0.07
N PRO A 89 -12.83 -11.76 -0.71
CA PRO A 89 -13.31 -11.00 -1.87
C PRO A 89 -13.69 -9.56 -1.51
N GLY A 90 -13.30 -8.61 -2.35
CA GLY A 90 -13.62 -7.19 -2.19
C GLY A 90 -12.73 -6.42 -1.20
N ARG A 91 -11.84 -7.10 -0.44
CA ARG A 91 -10.93 -6.41 0.51
C ARG A 91 -9.93 -5.49 -0.14
N HIS A 92 -9.62 -5.70 -1.42
CA HIS A 92 -8.83 -4.76 -2.19
C HIS A 92 -9.23 -4.74 -3.66
N ILE A 93 -9.24 -3.55 -4.25
CA ILE A 93 -9.74 -3.32 -5.62
C ILE A 93 -8.96 -4.08 -6.71
N PHE A 94 -7.68 -4.35 -6.49
CA PHE A 94 -6.81 -4.99 -7.49
C PHE A 94 -6.57 -6.48 -7.28
N VAL A 95 -7.01 -7.08 -6.16
CA VAL A 95 -6.76 -8.51 -5.92
C VAL A 95 -7.40 -9.37 -7.00
N HIS A 96 -8.67 -9.12 -7.32
CA HIS A 96 -9.39 -9.92 -8.32
C HIS A 96 -8.74 -9.85 -9.70
N GLU A 97 -8.30 -8.66 -10.12
CA GLU A 97 -7.74 -8.42 -11.46
C GLU A 97 -6.31 -8.94 -11.64
N LEU A 98 -5.56 -9.05 -10.54
CA LEU A 98 -4.18 -9.53 -10.54
C LEU A 98 -4.06 -11.03 -10.25
N LYS A 99 -5.11 -11.68 -9.73
CA LYS A 99 -5.09 -13.09 -9.37
C LYS A 99 -4.96 -14.01 -10.58
N GLY A 100 -4.19 -15.10 -10.42
CA GLY A 100 -4.01 -16.16 -11.42
C GLY A 100 -3.09 -15.79 -12.59
N ALA A 101 -2.47 -14.60 -12.58
CA ALA A 101 -1.51 -14.19 -13.60
C ALA A 101 -0.09 -14.14 -13.01
N PRO A 102 0.93 -14.68 -13.70
CA PRO A 102 2.32 -14.48 -13.28
C PRO A 102 2.63 -12.99 -13.31
N PHE A 103 3.24 -12.49 -12.23
CA PHE A 103 3.56 -11.08 -12.08
C PHE A 103 5.05 -10.91 -11.74
N ASP A 104 5.71 -9.98 -12.43
CA ASP A 104 7.11 -9.65 -12.15
C ASP A 104 7.21 -8.57 -11.07
N PHE A 105 7.66 -8.99 -9.88
CA PHE A 105 7.86 -8.10 -8.74
C PHE A 105 9.22 -7.38 -8.74
N SER A 106 10.08 -7.57 -9.74
CA SER A 106 11.48 -7.08 -9.72
C SER A 106 11.57 -5.57 -9.52
N GLU A 107 10.77 -4.79 -10.24
CA GLU A 107 10.75 -3.32 -10.11
C GLU A 107 10.23 -2.87 -8.73
N ILE A 108 9.19 -3.55 -8.21
CA ILE A 108 8.63 -3.25 -6.89
C ILE A 108 9.67 -3.55 -5.80
N LYS A 109 10.32 -4.72 -5.88
CA LYS A 109 11.41 -5.12 -5.00
C LYS A 109 12.52 -4.07 -5.00
N TYR A 110 12.99 -3.69 -6.18
CA TYR A 110 14.06 -2.71 -6.33
C TYR A 110 13.72 -1.39 -5.62
N ARG A 111 12.52 -0.85 -5.85
CA ARG A 111 12.07 0.41 -5.22
C ARG A 111 12.04 0.35 -3.70
N TRP A 112 11.52 -0.75 -3.15
CA TRP A 112 11.49 -0.96 -1.71
C TRP A 112 12.90 -1.10 -1.14
N SER A 113 13.73 -1.97 -1.72
CA SER A 113 15.13 -2.15 -1.29
C SER A 113 15.98 -0.88 -1.40
N ALA A 114 15.64 0.04 -2.31
CA ALA A 114 16.32 1.31 -2.47
C ALA A 114 15.95 2.39 -1.43
N LEU A 115 14.95 2.14 -0.55
CA LEU A 115 14.59 3.07 0.51
C LEU A 115 15.72 3.17 1.55
N SER A 116 16.52 4.23 1.48
CA SER A 116 17.56 4.48 2.49
C SER A 116 16.99 4.93 3.84
N ASP A 117 17.76 4.78 4.91
CA ASP A 117 17.41 5.36 6.22
C ASP A 117 17.30 6.89 6.15
N GLY A 118 18.12 7.54 5.32
CA GLY A 118 18.01 8.99 5.07
C GLY A 118 16.64 9.38 4.50
N ARG A 119 16.07 8.55 3.61
CA ARG A 119 14.70 8.76 3.10
C ARG A 119 13.65 8.65 4.21
N LEU A 120 13.83 7.75 5.17
CA LEU A 120 12.93 7.63 6.33
C LEU A 120 13.04 8.84 7.27
N GLN A 121 14.25 9.36 7.46
CA GLN A 121 14.47 10.61 8.20
C GLN A 121 13.85 11.81 7.49
N GLU A 122 13.89 11.86 6.14
CA GLU A 122 13.17 12.88 5.36
C GLU A 122 11.66 12.81 5.60
N TYR A 123 11.07 11.60 5.66
CA TYR A 123 9.65 11.43 5.98
C TYR A 123 9.34 11.93 7.39
N GLU A 124 10.14 11.56 8.38
CA GLU A 124 9.99 12.03 9.75
C GLU A 124 10.08 13.55 9.85
N GLY A 125 11.09 14.16 9.22
CA GLY A 125 11.34 15.59 9.24
C GLY A 125 10.30 16.43 8.48
N ALA A 126 9.51 15.80 7.60
CA ALA A 126 8.40 16.46 6.94
C ALA A 126 7.17 16.62 7.85
N ILE A 127 7.06 15.84 8.94
CA ILE A 127 5.89 15.82 9.80
C ILE A 127 5.83 17.10 10.65
N PRO A 128 4.70 17.81 10.72
CA PRO A 128 4.57 19.03 11.50
C PRO A 128 4.82 18.78 13.00
N SER A 129 5.59 19.67 13.62
CA SER A 129 5.93 19.58 15.05
C SER A 129 4.71 19.62 15.99
N GLU A 130 3.62 20.23 15.53
CA GLU A 130 2.33 20.32 16.22
C GLU A 130 1.69 18.94 16.44
N TRP A 131 2.12 17.91 15.70
CA TRP A 131 1.66 16.53 15.84
C TRP A 131 2.49 15.71 16.83
N ALA A 132 3.24 16.36 17.72
CA ALA A 132 4.06 15.69 18.74
C ALA A 132 3.27 14.68 19.60
N ALA A 133 1.96 14.88 19.81
CA ALA A 133 1.12 13.92 20.51
C ALA A 133 0.99 12.56 19.80
N ALA A 134 1.16 12.52 18.47
CA ALA A 134 1.11 11.30 17.66
C ALA A 134 2.49 10.65 17.47
N ARG A 135 3.52 11.08 18.22
CA ARG A 135 4.90 10.66 18.00
C ARG A 135 5.09 9.14 18.04
N ALA A 136 4.42 8.46 18.98
CA ALA A 136 4.52 7.01 19.10
C ALA A 136 3.93 6.25 17.89
N ASP A 137 2.92 6.82 17.22
CA ASP A 137 2.31 6.26 16.01
C ASP A 137 3.18 6.53 14.78
N ILE A 138 3.78 7.73 14.71
CA ILE A 138 4.76 8.11 13.69
C ILE A 138 5.96 7.16 13.71
N ASP A 139 6.56 6.96 14.90
CA ASP A 139 7.71 6.07 15.07
C ASP A 139 7.36 4.62 14.68
N ALA A 140 6.14 4.17 15.00
CA ALA A 140 5.67 2.84 14.62
C ALA A 140 5.45 2.70 13.11
N ALA A 141 4.92 3.73 12.45
CA ALA A 141 4.75 3.74 10.99
C ALA A 141 6.10 3.70 10.27
N LEU A 142 7.07 4.52 10.71
CA LEU A 142 8.43 4.51 10.15
C LEU A 142 9.12 3.17 10.36
N LYS A 143 8.97 2.59 11.56
CA LYS A 143 9.48 1.25 11.86
C LYS A 143 8.86 0.19 10.96
N LEU A 144 7.55 0.22 10.75
CA LEU A 144 6.86 -0.72 9.84
C LEU A 144 7.40 -0.63 8.41
N ILE A 145 7.64 0.60 7.90
CA ILE A 145 8.22 0.82 6.57
C ILE A 145 9.65 0.26 6.50
N ALA A 146 10.48 0.51 7.52
CA ALA A 146 11.85 0.01 7.59
C ALA A 146 11.90 -1.53 7.64
N GLU A 147 11.10 -2.15 8.52
CA GLU A 147 11.05 -3.60 8.64
C GLU A 147 10.49 -4.24 7.36
N ALA A 148 9.49 -3.64 6.72
CA ALA A 148 8.96 -4.14 5.46
C ALA A 148 9.98 -4.04 4.31
N ARG A 149 10.78 -2.96 4.25
CA ARG A 149 11.92 -2.85 3.34
C ARG A 149 12.90 -4.00 3.56
N ASP A 150 13.29 -4.22 4.82
CA ASP A 150 14.31 -5.22 5.17
C ASP A 150 13.81 -6.66 4.95
N ASN A 151 12.49 -6.85 4.90
CA ASN A 151 11.81 -8.12 4.65
C ASN A 151 11.05 -8.16 3.31
N ILE A 152 11.41 -7.33 2.33
CA ILE A 152 10.60 -7.15 1.12
C ILE A 152 10.39 -8.45 0.33
N ASP A 153 11.38 -9.33 0.30
CA ASP A 153 11.27 -10.64 -0.35
C ASP A 153 10.16 -11.49 0.26
N ALA A 154 10.01 -11.46 1.58
CA ALA A 154 8.97 -12.20 2.28
C ALA A 154 7.58 -11.54 2.10
N CYS A 155 7.51 -10.20 2.06
CA CYS A 155 6.27 -9.50 1.68
C CYS A 155 5.80 -9.89 0.27
N ILE A 156 6.73 -9.93 -0.70
CA ILE A 156 6.43 -10.34 -2.08
C ILE A 156 6.02 -11.82 -2.11
N GLY A 157 6.70 -12.69 -1.36
CA GLY A 157 6.34 -14.11 -1.27
C GLY A 157 4.93 -14.33 -0.73
N GLU A 158 4.56 -13.63 0.35
CA GLU A 158 3.22 -13.72 0.92
C GLU A 158 2.16 -13.16 -0.04
N LEU A 159 2.40 -12.00 -0.67
CA LEU A 159 1.46 -11.48 -1.66
C LEU A 159 1.33 -12.41 -2.88
N GLY A 160 2.44 -12.98 -3.34
CA GLY A 160 2.46 -13.97 -4.42
C GLY A 160 1.61 -15.20 -4.08
N ARG A 161 1.64 -15.67 -2.83
CA ARG A 161 0.77 -16.75 -2.35
C ARG A 161 -0.72 -16.39 -2.41
N ILE A 162 -1.08 -15.14 -2.12
CA ILE A 162 -2.47 -14.64 -2.19
C ILE A 162 -2.96 -14.57 -3.65
N LEU A 163 -2.07 -14.18 -4.57
CA LEU A 163 -2.36 -13.97 -5.98
C LEU A 163 -2.31 -15.25 -6.83
N ALA A 164 -1.74 -16.34 -6.30
CA ALA A 164 -1.73 -17.65 -6.94
C ALA A 164 -3.13 -18.26 -7.13
#